data_AF-A0A4Q6C1J8-F1
#
_entry.id   AF-A0A4Q6C1J8-F1
#
_cell.length_a   1.000
_cell.length_b   1.000
_cell.length_c   1.000
_cell.angle_alpha   90.00
_cell.angle_beta   90.00
_cell.angle_gamma   90.00
#
_symmetry.space_group_name_H-M   'P 1'
#
loop_
_entity.id
_entity.type
_entity.pdbx_description
1 polymer ?
#
loop_
_entity_poly.entity_id
_entity_poly.type
_entity_poly.pdbx_seq_one_letter_code
_entity_poly.pdbx_strand_id
1 'polypeptide(L)' 'KRCNSGRWVQKHHVHHFADGGSHDAENLETLCWAHHVMKHRH' A
#
# COMPACT_ATOMS: atom_id res chain seq x y z
N LYS A 1 3.66 -6.20 9.45
CA LYS A 1 3.75 -5.48 10.75
C LYS A 1 3.17 -4.08 10.59
N ARG A 2 2.38 -3.59 11.54
CA ARG A 2 1.87 -2.21 11.52
C ARG A 2 2.98 -1.25 11.94
N CYS A 3 3.24 -0.23 11.13
CA CYS A 3 4.26 0.79 11.40
C CYS A 3 3.58 2.05 11.95
N ASN A 4 4.15 2.65 12.99
CA ASN A 4 3.63 3.92 13.55
C ASN A 4 4.22 5.17 12.87
N SER A 5 4.93 5.02 11.74
CA SER A 5 5.43 6.18 10.98
C SER A 5 4.27 6.86 10.24
N GLY A 6 3.82 8.00 10.75
CA GLY A 6 2.80 8.84 10.11
C GLY A 6 3.34 9.78 9.02
N ARG A 7 4.64 9.76 8.72
CA ARG A 7 5.23 10.59 7.66
C ARG A 7 5.22 9.85 6.33
N TRP A 8 4.91 10.57 5.25
CA TRP A 8 4.96 10.04 3.87
C TRP A 8 4.08 8.80 3.68
N VAL A 9 2.83 8.89 4.14
CA VAL A 9 1.84 7.82 4.03
C VAL A 9 1.23 7.81 2.62
N GLN A 10 1.29 6.67 1.95
CA GLN A 10 0.83 6.44 0.59
C GLN A 10 -0.25 5.36 0.57
N LYS A 11 -1.19 5.46 -0.38
CA LYS A 11 -2.16 4.41 -0.66
C LYS A 11 -1.49 3.33 -1.51
N HIS A 12 -1.57 2.09 -1.08
CA HIS A 12 -1.07 0.91 -1.78
C HIS A 12 -2.23 -0.02 -2.12
N HIS A 13 -2.27 -0.49 -3.35
CA HIS A 13 -3.25 -1.47 -3.78
C HIS A 13 -2.80 -2.86 -3.35
N VAL A 14 -3.59 -3.55 -2.52
CA VAL A 14 -3.28 -4.91 -2.06
C VAL A 14 -3.35 -5.89 -3.23
N HIS A 15 -4.41 -5.79 -4.03
CA HIS A 15 -4.50 -6.37 -5.36
C HIS A 15 -4.19 -5.29 -6.38
N HIS A 16 -3.14 -5.49 -7.16
CA HIS A 16 -2.72 -4.54 -8.17
C HIS A 16 -3.87 -4.21 -9.14
N PHE A 17 -4.04 -2.93 -9.43
CA PHE A 17 -5.05 -2.46 -10.38
C PHE A 17 -4.88 -3.10 -11.77
N ALA A 18 -3.63 -3.26 -12.21
CA ALA A 18 -3.31 -3.91 -13.48
C ALA A 18 -3.78 -5.39 -13.56
N ASP A 19 -3.90 -6.06 -12.41
CA ASP A 19 -4.38 -7.45 -12.31
C ASP A 19 -5.89 -7.54 -12.03
N GLY A 20 -6.62 -6.41 -12.11
CA GLY A 20 -8.06 -6.33 -11.86
C GLY A 20 -8.44 -5.93 -10.42
N GLY A 21 -7.48 -5.48 -9.60
CA GLY A 21 -7.77 -4.92 -8.28
C GLY A 21 -8.60 -3.63 -8.36
N SER A 22 -9.51 -3.42 -7.41
CA SER A 22 -10.39 -2.26 -7.38
C SER A 22 -9.79 -1.05 -6.65
N HIS A 23 -10.38 0.14 -6.83
CA HIS A 23 -9.98 1.35 -6.10
C HIS A 23 -10.76 1.52 -4.78
N ASP A 24 -11.42 0.47 -4.30
CA ASP A 24 -12.20 0.51 -3.07
C ASP A 24 -11.30 0.59 -1.85
N ALA A 25 -11.80 1.20 -0.77
CA ALA A 25 -11.05 1.33 0.48
C ALA A 25 -10.61 -0.03 1.05
N GLU A 26 -11.33 -1.11 0.73
CA GLU A 26 -11.00 -2.48 1.13
C GLU A 26 -9.77 -3.03 0.41
N ASN A 27 -9.49 -2.58 -0.82
CA ASN A 27 -8.30 -2.96 -1.59
C ASN A 27 -7.12 -1.98 -1.39
N LEU A 28 -7.28 -0.97 -0.54
CA LEU A 28 -6.29 0.06 -0.29
C LEU A 28 -5.75 -0.06 1.13
N GLU A 29 -4.44 -0.21 1.26
CA GLU A 29 -3.75 -0.06 2.54
C GLU A 29 -2.92 1.23 2.56
N THR A 30 -2.81 1.86 3.73
CA THR A 30 -1.95 3.03 3.91
C THR A 30 -0.62 2.63 4.50
N LEU A 31 0.46 2.87 3.74
CA LEU A 31 1.82 2.51 4.09
C LEU A 31 2.72 3.74 4.11
N CYS A 32 3.69 3.79 5.01
CA CYS A 32 4.77 4.76 4.86
C CYS A 32 5.62 4.40 3.64
N TRP A 33 6.28 5.40 3.04
CA TRP A 33 7.13 5.22 1.85
C TRP A 33 8.08 4.02 1.95
N ALA A 34 8.76 3.84 3.08
CA ALA A 34 9.70 2.74 3.27
C ALA A 34 9.03 1.35 3.16
N HIS A 35 7.84 1.19 3.75
CA HIS A 35 7.08 -0.06 3.64
C HIS A 35 6.46 -0.23 2.26
N HIS A 36 6.03 0.88 1.64
CA HIS A 36 5.49 0.85 0.29
C HIS A 36 6.52 0.34 -0.71
N VAL A 37 7.75 0.85 -0.66
CA VAL A 37 8.86 0.38 -1.53
C VAL A 37 9.21 -1.09 -1.23
N MET A 38 9.18 -1.51 0.04
CA MET A 38 9.42 -2.92 0.41
C MET A 38 8.37 -3.86 -0.20
N LYS A 39 7.10 -3.44 -0.23
CA LYS A 39 6.00 -4.22 -0.80
C LYS A 39 6.09 -4.39 -2.31
N HIS A 40 6.59 -3.38 -3.03
CA HIS A 40 6.82 -3.48 -4.48
C HIS A 40 8.06 -4.31 -4.87
N ARG A 41 8.94 -4.63 -3.91
CA ARG A 41 10.19 -5.36 -4.16
C ARG A 41 10.06 -6.88 -4.05
N HIS A 42 8.90 -7.39 -3.62
CA HIS A 42 8.60 -8.81 -3.43
C HIS A 42 7.42 -9.22 -4.31
#